data_AF-A4U2D0-F1
#
_entry.id   AF-A4U2D0-F1
#
_cell.length_a   1.000
_cell.length_b   1.000
_cell.length_c   1.000
_cell.angle_alpha   90.00
_cell.angle_beta   90.00
_cell.angle_gamma   90.00
#
_symmetry.space_group_name_H-M   'P 1'
#
loop_
_entity.id
_entity.type
_entity.pdbx_description
1 polymer ?
#
loop_
_entity_poly.entity_id
_entity_poly.type
_entity_poly.pdbx_seq_one_letter_code
_entity_poly.pdbx_strand_id
1 'polypeptide(L)'
;MRMTQHALTMAINKILRDESRYATGLEKGGDFGRAKLVWAAIDGVRRAMKTAAADETGFGEALHQALIERREEYRQDWDDPDGMGSSTFFRVLNHVEGELP
;
A
#
# COMPACT_ATOMS: atom_id res chain seq x y z
N MET A 1 14.06 -15.80 -5.87
CA MET A 1 13.17 -16.73 -6.60
C MET A 1 11.95 -15.89 -6.94
N ARG A 2 11.73 -15.53 -8.21
CA ARG A 2 10.73 -14.51 -8.59
C ARG A 2 9.33 -14.94 -8.14
N MET A 3 8.69 -14.21 -7.23
CA MET A 3 7.31 -14.50 -6.83
C MET A 3 6.37 -14.31 -8.03
N THR A 4 5.41 -15.21 -8.18
CA THR A 4 4.35 -15.07 -9.18
C THR A 4 3.45 -13.89 -8.82
N GLN A 5 2.77 -13.30 -9.81
CA GLN A 5 1.76 -12.25 -9.59
C GLN A 5 0.76 -12.63 -8.48
N HIS A 6 0.32 -13.89 -8.46
CA HIS A 6 -0.57 -14.40 -7.44
C HIS A 6 0.07 -14.37 -6.04
N ALA A 7 1.31 -14.84 -5.92
CA ALA A 7 2.02 -14.86 -4.65
C ALA A 7 2.27 -13.43 -4.11
N LEU A 8 2.68 -12.50 -4.99
CA LEU A 8 2.88 -11.08 -4.63
C LEU A 8 1.57 -10.42 -4.19
N THR A 9 0.48 -10.66 -4.93
CA THR A 9 -0.86 -10.18 -4.59
C THR A 9 -1.31 -10.68 -3.21
N MET A 10 -1.09 -11.97 -2.92
CA MET A 10 -1.44 -12.56 -1.63
C MET A 10 -0.63 -11.96 -0.47
N ALA A 11 0.66 -11.71 -0.69
CA ALA A 11 1.52 -11.10 0.31
C ALA A 11 1.12 -9.66 0.62
N ILE A 12 0.82 -8.86 -0.41
CA ILE A 12 0.32 -7.48 -0.22
C ILE A 12 -1.03 -7.47 0.48
N ASN A 13 -1.95 -8.36 0.09
CA ASN A 13 -3.24 -8.50 0.78
C ASN A 13 -3.10 -8.86 2.26
N LYS A 14 -2.05 -9.62 2.63
CA LYS A 14 -1.73 -9.89 4.03
C LYS A 14 -1.30 -8.62 4.75
N ILE A 15 -0.41 -7.82 4.16
CA ILE A 15 0.01 -6.51 4.71
C ILE A 15 -1.22 -5.61 4.91
N LEU A 16 -2.05 -5.45 3.88
CA LEU A 16 -3.25 -4.59 3.94
C LEU A 16 -4.26 -5.05 4.99
N ARG A 17 -4.35 -6.36 5.26
CA ARG A 17 -5.21 -6.89 6.32
C ARG A 17 -4.70 -6.49 7.71
N ASP A 18 -3.40 -6.52 7.90
CA ASP A 18 -2.80 -6.10 9.17
C ASP A 18 -2.94 -4.58 9.37
N GLU A 19 -2.74 -3.78 8.32
CA GLU A 19 -3.00 -2.33 8.36
C GLU A 19 -4.47 -2.01 8.62
N SER A 20 -5.40 -2.77 8.02
CA SER A 20 -6.84 -2.61 8.26
C SER A 20 -7.19 -2.86 9.73
N ARG A 21 -6.61 -3.90 10.35
CA ARG A 21 -6.81 -4.20 11.78
C ARG A 21 -6.27 -3.10 12.67
N TYR A 22 -5.10 -2.57 12.32
CA TYR A 22 -4.49 -1.46 13.02
C TYR A 22 -5.35 -0.19 12.94
N ALA A 23 -5.82 0.18 11.75
CA ALA A 23 -6.75 1.31 11.56
C ALA A 23 -8.03 1.14 12.37
N THR A 24 -8.65 -0.05 12.37
CA THR A 24 -9.81 -0.35 13.22
C THR A 24 -9.50 -0.25 14.71
N GLY A 25 -8.28 -0.61 15.13
CA GLY A 25 -7.82 -0.42 16.50
C GLY A 25 -7.77 1.06 16.90
N LEU A 26 -7.23 1.92 16.02
CA LEU A 26 -7.22 3.36 16.21
C LEU A 26 -8.63 3.94 16.31
N GLU A 27 -9.56 3.53 15.43
CA GLU A 27 -10.96 3.96 15.49
C GLU A 27 -11.62 3.61 16.83
N LYS A 28 -11.39 2.39 17.33
CA LYS A 28 -11.90 1.95 18.64
C LYS A 28 -11.28 2.72 19.80
N GLY A 29 -10.04 3.17 19.64
CA GLY A 29 -9.33 4.03 20.60
C GLY A 29 -9.74 5.51 20.54
N GLY A 30 -10.52 5.91 19.54
CA GLY A 30 -10.93 7.31 19.32
C GLY A 30 -10.00 8.11 18.40
N ASP A 31 -8.94 7.50 17.88
CA ASP A 31 -7.93 8.12 17.00
C ASP A 31 -8.39 8.14 15.52
N PHE A 32 -9.58 8.69 15.25
CA PHE A 32 -10.18 8.67 13.91
C PHE A 32 -9.34 9.38 12.84
N GLY A 33 -8.63 10.45 13.21
CA GLY A 33 -7.74 11.17 12.28
C GLY A 33 -6.62 10.28 11.75
N ARG A 34 -5.93 9.57 12.67
CA ARG A 34 -4.87 8.61 12.31
C ARG A 34 -5.42 7.41 11.56
N ALA A 35 -6.58 6.88 11.96
CA ALA A 35 -7.22 5.80 11.23
C ALA A 35 -7.55 6.18 9.79
N LYS A 36 -8.06 7.40 9.56
CA LYS A 36 -8.38 7.91 8.23
C LYS A 36 -7.14 7.96 7.33
N LEU A 37 -5.98 8.37 7.87
CA LEU A 37 -4.71 8.39 7.14
C LEU A 37 -4.27 6.98 6.70
N VAL A 38 -4.38 5.99 7.59
CA VAL A 38 -4.06 4.58 7.27
C VAL A 38 -5.02 4.04 6.21
N TRP A 39 -6.33 4.31 6.34
CA TRP A 39 -7.31 3.87 5.34
C TRP A 39 -7.10 4.49 3.96
N ALA A 40 -6.76 5.78 3.91
CA ALA A 40 -6.43 6.45 2.66
C ALA A 40 -5.21 5.82 1.97
N ALA A 41 -4.17 5.46 2.73
CA ALA A 41 -3.02 4.73 2.18
C ALA A 41 -3.39 3.32 1.70
N ILE A 42 -4.21 2.58 2.45
CA ILE A 42 -4.73 1.26 2.02
C ILE A 42 -5.48 1.38 0.69
N ASP A 43 -6.33 2.39 0.52
CA ASP A 43 -7.04 2.63 -0.74
C ASP A 43 -6.06 2.93 -1.89
N GLY A 44 -5.05 3.78 -1.64
CA GLY A 44 -3.99 4.07 -2.61
C GLY A 44 -3.25 2.81 -3.07
N VAL A 45 -2.87 1.92 -2.15
CA VAL A 45 -2.22 0.64 -2.49
C VAL A 45 -3.15 -0.25 -3.32
N ARG A 46 -4.44 -0.35 -2.96
CA ARG A 46 -5.40 -1.15 -3.73
C ARG A 46 -5.56 -0.63 -5.16
N ARG A 47 -5.57 0.69 -5.35
CA ARG A 47 -5.58 1.31 -6.68
C ARG A 47 -4.31 0.99 -7.45
N ALA A 48 -3.13 1.06 -6.83
CA ALA A 48 -1.88 0.67 -7.47
C ALA A 48 -1.91 -0.79 -7.95
N MET A 49 -2.40 -1.71 -7.11
CA MET A 49 -2.58 -3.12 -7.49
C MET A 49 -3.51 -3.29 -8.70
N LYS A 50 -4.61 -2.52 -8.75
CA LYS A 50 -5.55 -2.56 -9.87
C LYS A 50 -4.92 -2.02 -11.15
N THR A 51 -4.16 -0.93 -11.08
CA THR A 51 -3.42 -0.36 -12.21
C THR A 51 -2.40 -1.35 -12.74
N ALA A 52 -1.58 -1.93 -11.86
CA ALA A 52 -0.55 -2.89 -12.24
C ALA A 52 -1.11 -4.19 -12.84
N ALA A 53 -2.29 -4.63 -12.39
CA ALA A 53 -2.96 -5.81 -12.94
C ALA A 53 -3.47 -5.60 -14.38
N ALA A 54 -3.61 -4.34 -14.83
CA ALA A 54 -3.98 -4.00 -16.20
C ALA A 54 -2.77 -3.89 -17.14
N ASP A 55 -1.54 -3.98 -16.61
CA ASP A 55 -0.30 -3.89 -17.38
C ASP A 55 0.13 -5.26 -17.90
N GLU A 56 0.31 -5.36 -19.23
CA GLU A 56 0.68 -6.60 -19.92
C GLU A 56 2.20 -6.86 -19.96
N THR A 57 3.03 -5.89 -19.56
CA THR A 57 4.50 -5.94 -19.71
C THR A 57 5.22 -6.50 -18.48
N GLY A 58 4.63 -6.40 -17.29
CA GLY A 58 5.20 -7.00 -16.09
C GLY A 58 4.57 -6.49 -14.79
N PHE A 59 3.84 -7.37 -14.08
CA PHE A 59 3.10 -6.99 -12.88
C PHE A 59 3.96 -6.36 -11.77
N GLY A 60 5.15 -6.89 -11.50
CA GLY A 60 6.00 -6.41 -10.39
C GLY A 60 6.52 -4.98 -10.60
N GLU A 61 7.04 -4.69 -11.79
CA GLU A 61 7.56 -3.36 -12.16
C GLU A 61 6.42 -2.35 -12.29
N ALA A 62 5.32 -2.72 -12.94
CA ALA A 62 4.12 -1.88 -13.02
C ALA A 62 3.55 -1.56 -11.63
N LEU A 63 3.58 -2.53 -10.71
CA LEU A 63 3.14 -2.33 -9.34
C LEU A 63 4.05 -1.39 -8.57
N HIS A 64 5.37 -1.54 -8.71
CA HIS A 64 6.33 -0.64 -8.08
C HIS A 64 6.12 0.81 -8.52
N GLN A 65 6.02 1.05 -9.84
CA GLN A 65 5.75 2.39 -10.39
C GLN A 65 4.40 2.94 -9.90
N ALA A 66 3.33 2.15 -9.99
CA ALA A 66 2.01 2.58 -9.53
C ALA A 66 1.97 2.88 -8.02
N LEU A 67 2.75 2.16 -7.20
CA LEU A 67 2.87 2.44 -5.77
C LEU A 67 3.62 3.75 -5.50
N ILE A 68 4.67 4.06 -6.26
CA ILE A 68 5.40 5.33 -6.16
C ILE A 68 4.47 6.49 -6.49
N GLU A 69 3.75 6.41 -7.61
CA GLU A 69 2.81 7.45 -8.04
C GLU A 69 1.72 7.68 -6.97
N ARG A 70 1.08 6.62 -6.49
CA ARG A 70 0.02 6.72 -5.47
C ARG A 70 0.53 7.22 -4.13
N ARG A 71 1.78 6.92 -3.78
CA ARG A 71 2.42 7.46 -2.57
C ARG A 71 2.67 8.96 -2.69
N GLU A 72 3.07 9.43 -3.86
CA GLU A 72 3.29 10.85 -4.10
C GLU A 72 1.97 11.63 -4.09
N GLU A 73 0.94 11.12 -4.77
CA GLU A 73 -0.43 11.67 -4.68
C GLU A 73 -0.93 11.72 -3.22
N TYR A 74 -0.75 10.62 -2.47
CA TYR A 74 -1.12 10.57 -1.06
C TYR A 74 -0.45 11.68 -0.25
N ARG A 75 0.85 11.94 -0.47
CA ARG A 75 1.59 12.99 0.25
C ARG A 75 1.12 14.41 -0.09
N GLN A 76 0.58 14.60 -1.28
CA GLN A 76 0.04 15.90 -1.72
C GLN A 76 -1.37 16.14 -1.16
N ASP A 77 -2.18 15.08 -1.13
CA ASP A 77 -3.58 15.14 -0.69
C ASP A 77 -3.75 15.07 0.83
N TRP A 78 -2.79 14.46 1.54
CA TRP A 78 -2.90 14.16 2.96
C TRP A 78 -1.72 14.72 3.76
N ASP A 79 -2.04 15.55 4.75
CA ASP A 79 -1.10 15.92 5.80
C ASP A 79 -0.94 14.74 6.77
N ASP A 80 0.19 14.03 6.64
CA ASP A 80 0.53 12.82 7.38
C ASP A 80 1.74 13.06 8.31
N PRO A 81 1.61 13.92 9.34
CA PRO A 81 2.74 14.37 10.16
C PRO A 81 3.37 13.24 11.00
N ASP A 82 2.55 12.26 11.39
CA ASP A 82 2.97 11.08 12.15
C ASP A 82 3.44 9.92 11.23
N GLY A 83 3.35 10.09 9.90
CA GLY A 83 3.78 9.08 8.93
C GLY A 83 2.93 7.80 8.91
N MET A 84 1.66 7.89 9.34
CA MET A 84 0.74 6.75 9.49
C MET A 84 0.47 6.06 8.16
N GLY A 85 0.03 6.82 7.15
CA GLY A 85 -0.22 6.26 5.82
C GLY A 85 1.06 6.06 5.03
N SER A 86 2.06 6.93 5.24
CA SER A 86 3.40 6.78 4.65
C SER A 86 4.06 5.45 5.04
N SER A 87 3.86 5.00 6.29
CA SER A 87 4.35 3.70 6.78
C SER A 87 3.71 2.53 6.03
N THR A 88 2.40 2.58 5.75
CA THR A 88 1.70 1.57 4.94
C THR A 88 2.31 1.44 3.56
N PHE A 89 2.53 2.55 2.86
CA PHE A 89 3.18 2.53 1.55
C PHE A 89 4.61 1.97 1.63
N PHE A 90 5.39 2.37 2.64
CA PHE A 90 6.76 1.90 2.83
C PHE A 90 6.82 0.38 3.02
N ARG A 91 5.94 -0.20 3.84
CA ARG A 91 5.89 -1.65 4.06
C ARG A 91 5.58 -2.41 2.77
N VAL A 92 4.67 -1.90 1.95
CA VAL A 92 4.31 -2.53 0.67
C VAL A 92 5.44 -2.37 -0.35
N LEU A 93 6.00 -1.16 -0.50
CA LEU A 93 7.10 -0.89 -1.42
C LEU A 93 8.34 -1.74 -1.12
N ASN A 94 8.79 -1.79 0.14
CA ASN A 94 9.92 -2.64 0.52
C ASN A 94 9.68 -4.12 0.20
N HIS A 95 8.44 -4.58 0.36
CA HIS A 95 8.09 -5.95 0.03
C HIS A 95 8.15 -6.20 -1.48
N VAL A 96 7.63 -5.28 -2.29
CA VAL A 96 7.69 -5.37 -3.76
C VAL A 96 9.14 -5.29 -4.24
N GLU A 97 9.93 -4.34 -3.74
CA GLU A 97 11.34 -4.15 -4.10
C GLU A 97 12.21 -5.36 -3.78
N GLY A 98 11.94 -6.06 -2.68
CA GLY A 98 12.63 -7.31 -2.35
C GLY A 98 12.37 -8.46 -3.33
N GLU A 99 11.34 -8.35 -4.16
CA GLU A 99 10.92 -9.36 -5.15
C GLU A 99 11.25 -8.95 -6.60
N LEU A 100 11.70 -7.71 -6.82
CA LEU A 100 12.19 -7.25 -8.12
C LEU A 100 13.60 -7.82 -8.41
N PRO A 101 13.93 -8.09 -9.69
CA PRO A 101 15.23 -8.64 -10.09
C PRO A 101 16.38 -7.62 -10.02
#